data_AF-A0A2K9ESR8-F1
#
_entry.id   AF-A0A2K9ESR8-F1
#
_cell.length_a   1.000
_cell.length_b   1.000
_cell.length_c   1.000
_cell.angle_alpha   90.00
_cell.angle_beta   90.00
_cell.angle_gamma   90.00
#
_symmetry.space_group_name_H-M   'P 1'
#
loop_
_entity.id
_entity.type
_entity.pdbx_description
1 polymer ?
#
loop_
_entity_poly.entity_id
_entity_poly.type
_entity_poly.pdbx_seq_one_letter_code
_entity_poly.pdbx_strand_id
1 'polypeptide(L)'
;MREDALAERLAEETHAPDRDIAPQAAAAQFGGAHRMLFAETVRRTLAGEDADSVATAPEAAAERVFGFLEPSLAGYAIREG
;
A
#
# COMPACT_ATOMS: atom_id res chain seq x y z
N MET A 1 0.15 -15.17 -0.74
CA MET A 1 -0.10 -14.00 -1.61
C MET A 1 0.96 -12.94 -1.37
N ARG A 2 1.03 -11.86 -2.17
CA ARG A 2 2.03 -10.78 -1.97
C ARG A 2 1.86 -10.08 -0.61
N GLU A 3 0.63 -9.97 -0.13
CA GLU A 3 0.31 -9.44 1.20
C GLU A 3 0.82 -10.36 2.33
N ASP A 4 0.64 -11.68 2.22
CA ASP A 4 1.14 -12.63 3.23
C ASP A 4 2.66 -12.55 3.38
N ALA A 5 3.38 -12.51 2.25
CA ALA A 5 4.84 -12.38 2.26
C ALA A 5 5.30 -11.03 2.87
N LEU A 6 4.54 -9.96 2.66
CA LEU A 6 4.81 -8.67 3.30
C LEU A 6 4.54 -8.74 4.81
N ALA A 7 3.46 -9.38 5.23
CA ALA A 7 3.12 -9.55 6.65
C ALA A 7 4.20 -10.35 7.38
N GLU A 8 4.70 -11.43 6.78
CA GLU A 8 5.82 -12.21 7.32
C GLU A 8 7.07 -11.35 7.50
N ARG A 9 7.43 -10.56 6.49
CA ARG A 9 8.60 -9.66 6.59
C ARG A 9 8.43 -8.55 7.61
N LEU A 10 7.24 -7.97 7.71
CA LEU A 10 6.95 -6.97 8.72
C LEU A 10 7.05 -7.57 10.13
N ALA A 11 6.56 -8.80 10.35
CA ALA A 11 6.68 -9.47 11.65
C ALA A 11 8.14 -9.75 12.03
N GLU A 12 8.96 -10.18 11.06
CA GLU A 12 10.40 -10.38 11.26
C GLU A 12 11.10 -9.06 11.62
N GLU A 13 10.88 -7.99 10.86
CA GLU A 13 11.58 -6.71 11.05
C GLU A 13 11.14 -5.98 12.34
N THR A 14 9.86 -6.06 12.73
CA THR A 14 9.35 -5.42 13.95
C THR A 14 9.51 -6.28 15.20
N HIS A 15 10.01 -7.52 15.06
CA HIS A 15 10.06 -8.51 16.14
C HIS A 15 8.69 -8.69 16.80
N ALA A 16 7.63 -8.71 15.98
CA ALA A 16 6.26 -8.77 16.44
C ALA A 16 6.02 -10.06 17.26
N PRO A 17 5.35 -9.98 18.42
CA PRO A 17 5.08 -11.16 19.23
C PRO A 17 4.09 -12.10 18.54
N ASP A 18 4.12 -13.37 18.93
CA ASP A 18 3.15 -14.36 18.46
C ASP A 18 1.73 -13.86 18.72
N ARG A 19 0.90 -13.85 17.67
CA ARG A 19 -0.49 -13.35 17.63
C ARG A 19 -0.66 -11.83 17.56
N ASP A 20 0.40 -11.05 17.38
CA ASP A 20 0.25 -9.67 16.94
C ASP A 20 -0.37 -9.64 15.54
N ILE A 21 -1.42 -8.81 15.39
CA ILE A 21 -2.15 -8.64 14.14
C ILE A 21 -1.61 -7.47 13.31
N ALA A 22 -0.76 -6.62 13.90
CA ALA A 22 -0.27 -5.40 13.25
C ALA A 22 0.45 -5.67 11.91
N PRO A 23 1.34 -6.68 11.76
CA PRO A 23 1.98 -6.98 10.48
C PRO A 23 0.98 -7.33 9.37
N GLN A 24 -0.02 -8.17 9.67
CA GLN A 24 -1.06 -8.59 8.73
C GLN A 24 -1.98 -7.42 8.40
N ALA A 25 -2.36 -6.62 9.40
CA ALA A 25 -3.18 -5.44 9.20
C ALA A 25 -2.48 -4.43 8.28
N ALA A 26 -1.21 -4.11 8.54
CA ALA A 26 -0.41 -3.21 7.70
C ALA A 26 -0.29 -3.75 6.27
N ALA A 27 0.05 -5.03 6.10
CA ALA A 27 0.16 -5.64 4.78
C ALA A 27 -1.15 -5.60 3.99
N ALA A 28 -2.29 -5.86 4.65
CA ALA A 28 -3.61 -5.80 4.04
C ALA A 28 -4.00 -4.36 3.62
N GLN A 29 -3.65 -3.35 4.41
CA GLN A 29 -3.86 -1.95 4.03
C GLN A 29 -3.05 -1.59 2.77
N PHE A 30 -1.77 -1.96 2.72
CA PHE A 30 -0.92 -1.72 1.55
C PHE A 30 -1.39 -2.44 0.29
N GLY A 31 -1.79 -3.72 0.41
CA GLY A 31 -2.28 -4.45 -0.74
C GLY A 31 -3.67 -3.97 -1.20
N GLY A 32 -4.52 -3.50 -0.27
CA GLY A 32 -5.74 -2.77 -0.59
C GLY A 32 -5.48 -1.50 -1.41
N ALA A 33 -4.57 -0.65 -0.94
CA ALA A 33 -4.14 0.55 -1.67
C ALA A 33 -3.60 0.23 -3.07
N HIS A 34 -2.70 -0.75 -3.17
CA HIS A 34 -2.12 -1.17 -4.44
C HIS A 34 -3.19 -1.68 -5.42
N ARG A 35 -4.15 -2.49 -4.96
CA ARG A 35 -5.25 -2.98 -5.80
C ARG A 35 -6.14 -1.85 -6.31
N MET A 36 -6.46 -0.87 -5.46
CA MET A 36 -7.26 0.28 -5.86
C MET A 36 -6.55 1.11 -6.94
N LEU A 37 -5.26 1.42 -6.74
CA LEU A 37 -4.47 2.17 -7.71
C LEU A 37 -4.33 1.42 -9.03
N PHE A 38 -4.06 0.11 -8.97
CA PHE A 38 -3.98 -0.72 -10.18
C PHE A 38 -5.31 -0.75 -10.94
N ALA A 39 -6.43 -0.93 -10.24
CA ALA A 39 -7.76 -0.92 -10.87
C ALA A 39 -8.07 0.43 -11.53
N GLU A 40 -7.68 1.53 -10.89
CA GLU A 40 -7.82 2.88 -11.44
C GLU A 40 -6.97 3.08 -12.70
N THR A 41 -5.72 2.63 -12.71
CA THR A 41 -4.87 2.66 -13.90
C THR A 41 -5.51 1.87 -15.05
N VAL A 42 -5.96 0.64 -14.79
CA VAL A 42 -6.62 -0.21 -15.80
C VAL A 42 -7.89 0.48 -16.34
N ARG A 43 -8.71 1.08 -15.47
CA ARG A 43 -9.93 1.80 -15.88
C ARG A 43 -9.62 2.93 -16.86
N ARG A 44 -8.58 3.73 -16.60
CA ARG A 44 -8.16 4.86 -17.46
C ARG A 44 -7.57 4.38 -18.77
N THR A 45 -6.75 3.33 -18.74
CA THR A 45 -6.21 2.70 -19.95
C THR A 45 -7.34 2.23 -20.86
N LEU A 46 -8.36 1.56 -20.31
CA LEU A 46 -9.52 1.09 -21.07
C LEU A 46 -10.43 2.23 -21.57
N ALA A 47 -10.42 3.38 -20.89
CA ALA A 47 -11.14 4.58 -21.33
C ALA A 47 -10.44 5.33 -22.49
N GLY A 48 -9.24 4.91 -22.89
CA GLY A 48 -8.48 5.53 -23.97
C GLY A 48 -7.85 6.88 -23.60
N GLU A 49 -7.63 7.14 -22.31
CA GLU A 49 -6.88 8.31 -21.86
C GLU A 49 -5.43 8.24 -22.40
N ASP A 50 -4.88 9.40 -22.77
CA ASP A 50 -3.52 9.49 -23.31
C ASP A 50 -2.47 8.98 -22.30
N ALA A 51 -1.38 8.37 -22.80
CA ALA A 51 -0.39 7.68 -21.98
C ALA A 51 0.26 8.58 -20.92
N ASP A 52 0.48 9.87 -21.22
CA ASP A 52 1.05 10.83 -20.27
C ASP A 52 0.04 11.20 -19.16
N SER A 53 -1.25 11.21 -19.49
CA SER A 53 -2.33 11.40 -18.51
C SER A 53 -2.51 10.19 -17.61
N VAL A 54 -2.33 8.97 -18.15
CA VAL A 54 -2.33 7.71 -17.39
C VAL A 54 -1.07 7.58 -16.52
N ALA A 55 0.05 8.22 -16.88
CA ALA A 55 1.28 8.19 -16.11
C ALA A 55 1.32 9.20 -14.94
N THR A 56 0.66 10.37 -15.09
CA THR A 56 0.65 11.44 -14.07
C THR A 56 -0.55 11.37 -13.11
N ALA A 57 -1.70 10.89 -13.56
CA ALA A 57 -2.87 10.69 -12.70
C ALA A 57 -2.70 9.68 -11.53
N PRO A 58 -1.89 8.61 -11.64
CA PRO A 58 -1.62 7.69 -10.55
C PRO A 58 -0.95 8.38 -9.36
N GLU A 59 -0.21 9.47 -9.58
CA GLU A 59 0.52 10.17 -8.53
C GLU A 59 -0.44 10.87 -7.56
N ALA A 60 -1.39 11.65 -8.08
CA ALA A 60 -2.42 12.29 -7.26
C ALA A 60 -3.38 11.27 -6.59
N ALA A 61 -3.67 10.16 -7.27
CA ALA A 61 -4.46 9.08 -6.69
C ALA A 61 -3.69 8.39 -5.55
N ALA A 62 -2.40 8.14 -5.75
CA ALA A 62 -1.53 7.54 -4.76
C ALA A 62 -1.41 8.43 -3.52
N GLU A 63 -1.13 9.72 -3.68
CA GLU A 63 -1.08 10.68 -2.56
C GLU A 63 -2.34 10.62 -1.70
N ARG A 64 -3.52 10.64 -2.33
CA ARG A 64 -4.79 10.58 -1.61
C ARG A 64 -4.99 9.24 -0.90
N VAL A 65 -4.69 8.12 -1.57
CA VAL A 65 -4.86 6.79 -0.99
C VAL A 65 -3.89 6.56 0.17
N PHE A 66 -2.61 6.89 0.00
CA PHE A 66 -1.61 6.75 1.06
C PHE A 66 -1.82 7.75 2.20
N GLY A 67 -2.37 8.95 1.91
CA GLY A 67 -2.78 9.89 2.95
C GLY A 67 -3.86 9.35 3.90
N PHE A 68 -4.70 8.39 3.47
CA PHE A 68 -5.61 7.69 4.40
C PHE A 68 -4.88 6.70 5.31
N LEU A 69 -3.74 6.18 4.90
CA LEU A 69 -2.94 5.21 5.66
C LEU A 69 -1.96 5.90 6.62
N GLU A 70 -1.47 7.08 6.25
CA GLU A 70 -0.44 7.84 6.97
C GLU A 70 -0.73 7.98 8.48
N PRO A 71 -1.93 8.39 8.94
CA PRO A 71 -2.19 8.56 10.37
C PRO A 71 -2.04 7.27 11.20
N SER A 72 -2.19 6.10 10.57
CA SER A 72 -2.13 4.80 11.25
C SER A 72 -0.79 4.10 11.09
N LEU A 73 -0.05 4.38 10.01
CA LEU A 73 1.17 3.63 9.66
C LEU A 73 2.45 4.47 9.66
N ALA A 74 2.39 5.80 9.76
CA ALA A 74 3.59 6.65 9.67
C ALA A 74 4.64 6.35 10.76
N GLY A 75 4.24 5.88 11.93
CA GLY A 75 5.14 5.46 13.01
C GLY A 75 5.39 3.96 13.09
N TYR A 76 4.82 3.16 12.19
CA TYR A 76 4.92 1.71 12.23
C TYR A 76 6.18 1.22 11.51
N ALA A 77 6.90 0.27 12.12
CA ALA A 77 8.10 -0.35 11.55
C ALA A 77 9.23 0.64 11.16
N ILE A 78 9.37 1.73 11.93
CA ILE A 78 10.48 2.69 11.76
C ILE A 78 11.73 2.14 12.48
N ARG A 79 12.86 2.11 11.76
CA ARG A 79 14.16 1.78 12.33
C ARG A 79 14.78 3.08 12.88
N GLU A 80 14.81 3.21 14.20
CA GLU A 80 15.64 4.21 14.87
C GLU A 80 17.11 3.81 14.62
N GLY A 81 17.90 4.73 14.06
CA GLY A 81 19.31 4.49 13.67
C GLY A 81 20.25 4.30 14.84
#